data_AF-A0A5Q4YG68-F1
#
_entry.id   AF-A0A5Q4YG68-F1
#
_cell.length_a   1.000
_cell.length_b   1.000
_cell.length_c   1.000
_cell.angle_alpha   90.00
_cell.angle_beta   90.00
_cell.angle_gamma   90.00
#
_symmetry.space_group_name_H-M   'P 1'
#
loop_
_entity.id
_entity.type
_entity.pdbx_description
1 polymer ?
#
loop_
_entity_poly.entity_id
_entity_poly.type
_entity_poly.pdbx_seq_one_letter_code
_entity_poly.pdbx_strand_id
1 'polypeptide(L)'
;MADTRLSRTGHLLQLTVLGAALSALSLSAVLSIDTLAQAAEPAAKPASAPATQINLESASLTDLPGSPSRVRIDQSLGVHAIKQRDGFVELDNAVLLKTYVYAFSKQAVNYTGILTPNTEMIEPPAPVQASAKEKQQVDAMIAFDKAHPKLRIDVDDIALDAYVPQGKYYPIDNRLFIHSAGYYFDNSPYHYTYDHPEAFRHLACADAAVMKTLDDAIANYQHFHMTIFATVLGGDAKTQGLLLRVDEVQLKDALGNVLIDQKTQ
;
A
#
# COMPACT_ATOMS: atom_id res chain seq x y z
N MET A 1 -11.36 74.35 0.68
CA MET A 1 -12.07 73.97 -0.55
C MET A 1 -11.80 72.49 -0.78
N ALA A 2 -12.75 71.56 -0.73
CA ALA A 2 -14.17 71.53 -0.33
C ALA A 2 -14.41 70.09 0.22
N ASP A 3 -15.10 69.84 1.34
CA ASP A 3 -16.57 69.75 1.50
C ASP A 3 -17.25 68.71 0.56
N THR A 4 -18.20 67.84 0.98
CA THR A 4 -18.73 67.53 2.34
C THR A 4 -19.66 66.28 2.36
N ARG A 5 -19.58 65.45 3.44
CA ARG A 5 -20.63 64.65 4.17
C ARG A 5 -21.51 63.51 3.57
N LEU A 6 -22.04 62.73 4.56
CA LEU A 6 -23.23 61.84 4.65
C LEU A 6 -23.06 60.38 4.12
N SER A 7 -23.19 59.27 4.89
CA SER A 7 -23.91 58.85 6.13
C SER A 7 -25.30 58.20 5.90
N ARG A 8 -25.43 56.88 6.19
CA ARG A 8 -26.36 56.30 7.21
C ARG A 8 -26.42 54.75 7.25
N THR A 9 -26.46 54.19 8.48
CA THR A 9 -27.16 52.96 8.99
C THR A 9 -27.08 51.63 8.22
N GLY A 10 -26.93 50.43 8.80
CA GLY A 10 -26.84 49.90 10.20
C GLY A 10 -26.55 48.38 10.10
N HIS A 11 -26.72 47.46 11.07
CA HIS A 11 -27.00 47.48 12.51
C HIS A 11 -26.78 46.02 13.04
N LEU A 12 -26.07 45.80 14.17
CA LEU A 12 -26.00 44.52 14.94
C LEU A 12 -25.39 43.27 14.23
N LEU A 13 -24.85 42.23 14.91
CA LEU A 13 -24.74 41.93 16.35
C LEU A 13 -23.27 41.73 16.80
N GLN A 14 -23.02 42.00 18.09
CA GLN A 14 -21.88 41.44 18.83
C GLN A 14 -22.28 40.09 19.44
N LEU A 15 -21.33 39.17 19.61
CA LEU A 15 -21.45 38.10 20.61
C LEU A 15 -20.23 38.16 21.55
N THR A 16 -20.50 38.43 22.83
CA THR A 16 -19.49 38.61 23.86
C THR A 16 -19.07 37.28 24.48
N VAL A 17 -17.77 37.14 24.74
CA VAL A 17 -17.21 36.08 25.60
C VAL A 17 -17.57 36.38 27.06
N LEU A 18 -18.07 35.38 27.78
CA LEU A 18 -18.11 35.39 29.24
C LEU A 18 -17.91 33.96 29.76
N GLY A 19 -17.23 33.79 30.89
CA GLY A 19 -16.92 32.47 31.45
C GLY A 19 -17.12 32.39 32.97
N ALA A 20 -16.83 31.20 33.49
CA ALA A 20 -16.73 30.80 34.91
C ALA A 20 -18.03 30.68 35.74
N ALA A 21 -18.28 29.47 36.22
CA ALA A 21 -18.49 29.18 37.65
C ALA A 21 -18.25 27.68 37.95
N LEU A 22 -17.52 27.39 39.03
CA LEU A 22 -17.38 26.04 39.62
C LEU A 22 -18.61 25.69 40.48
N SER A 23 -18.86 24.40 40.68
CA SER A 23 -19.19 23.85 42.01
C SER A 23 -18.92 22.35 42.07
N ALA A 24 -18.22 21.91 43.12
CA ALA A 24 -17.95 20.51 43.40
C ALA A 24 -18.91 19.98 44.47
N LEU A 25 -19.21 18.68 44.41
CA LEU A 25 -19.90 17.96 45.49
C LEU A 25 -19.32 16.56 45.59
N SER A 26 -18.79 16.24 46.78
CA SER A 26 -18.30 14.92 47.18
C SER A 26 -18.89 14.56 48.54
N LEU A 27 -19.26 13.29 48.71
CA LEU A 27 -19.35 12.47 49.95
C LEU A 27 -20.20 11.22 49.56
N SER A 28 -19.62 10.01 49.49
CA SER A 28 -19.34 9.08 50.61
C SER A 28 -20.52 8.18 50.99
N ALA A 29 -20.45 6.88 50.66
CA ALA A 29 -21.23 5.83 51.33
C ALA A 29 -20.53 4.45 51.29
N VAL A 30 -20.33 3.88 52.49
CA VAL A 30 -19.62 2.63 52.83
C VAL A 30 -20.35 2.08 54.07
N LEU A 31 -20.57 0.78 54.31
CA LEU A 31 -19.91 -0.48 53.91
C LEU A 31 -20.97 -1.59 53.75
N SER A 32 -20.72 -2.65 52.97
CA SER A 32 -21.22 -4.02 53.30
C SER A 32 -20.47 -5.13 52.56
N ILE A 33 -19.45 -5.68 53.22
CA ILE A 33 -18.96 -7.03 52.99
C ILE A 33 -19.72 -7.90 53.97
N ASP A 34 -20.38 -8.95 53.51
CA ASP A 34 -20.71 -10.08 54.39
C ASP A 34 -20.45 -11.40 53.68
N THR A 35 -19.95 -12.36 54.44
CA THR A 35 -19.19 -13.50 53.91
C THR A 35 -19.86 -14.80 54.32
N LEU A 36 -20.36 -15.57 53.36
CA LEU A 36 -20.78 -16.96 53.59
C LEU A 36 -20.00 -17.90 52.67
N ALA A 37 -19.03 -18.59 53.28
CA ALA A 37 -18.27 -19.66 52.65
C ALA A 37 -18.86 -21.01 53.04
N GLN A 38 -19.08 -21.91 52.05
CA GLN A 38 -19.26 -23.33 52.34
C GLN A 38 -18.78 -24.23 51.17
N ALA A 39 -17.71 -24.98 51.45
CA ALA A 39 -17.36 -26.31 50.94
C ALA A 39 -17.29 -26.63 49.41
N ALA A 40 -16.04 -26.80 48.95
CA ALA A 40 -15.48 -28.00 48.28
C ALA A 40 -16.18 -28.65 47.06
N GLU A 41 -15.55 -28.56 45.88
CA GLU A 41 -14.77 -29.65 45.23
C GLU A 41 -13.96 -29.13 44.00
N PRO A 42 -12.88 -29.81 43.56
CA PRO A 42 -11.96 -29.26 42.57
C PRO A 42 -12.33 -29.60 41.11
N ALA A 43 -13.07 -28.70 40.43
CA ALA A 43 -13.40 -28.84 39.02
C ALA A 43 -12.32 -28.22 38.10
N ALA A 44 -11.65 -29.08 37.33
CA ALA A 44 -10.91 -28.83 36.09
C ALA A 44 -10.34 -27.42 35.82
N LYS A 45 -9.00 -27.33 35.86
CA LYS A 45 -8.19 -26.33 35.13
C LYS A 45 -8.75 -26.13 33.73
N PRO A 46 -9.17 -24.91 33.31
CA PRO A 46 -9.65 -24.69 31.96
C PRO A 46 -8.53 -25.07 30.98
N ALA A 47 -8.82 -26.01 30.09
CA ALA A 47 -7.89 -26.38 29.05
C ALA A 47 -7.60 -25.12 28.22
N SER A 48 -6.33 -24.73 28.15
CA SER A 48 -5.87 -23.73 27.19
C SER A 48 -6.27 -24.24 25.81
N ALA A 49 -7.30 -23.65 25.21
CA ALA A 49 -7.48 -23.75 23.77
C ALA A 49 -6.14 -23.35 23.15
N PRO A 50 -5.61 -24.10 22.17
CA PRO A 50 -4.39 -23.70 21.50
C PRO A 50 -4.64 -22.28 20.99
N ALA A 51 -3.81 -21.34 21.44
CA ALA A 51 -3.84 -20.01 20.86
C ALA A 51 -3.57 -20.22 19.38
N THR A 52 -4.59 -20.06 18.55
CA THR A 52 -4.41 -19.97 17.10
C THR A 52 -3.37 -18.90 16.92
N GLN A 53 -2.17 -19.29 16.51
CA GLN A 53 -1.15 -18.33 16.10
C GLN A 53 -1.73 -17.65 14.88
N ILE A 54 -2.41 -16.51 15.11
CA ILE A 54 -2.73 -15.56 14.05
C ILE A 54 -1.39 -15.30 13.41
N ASN A 55 -1.21 -15.74 12.16
CA ASN A 55 0.10 -15.73 11.58
C ASN A 55 0.45 -14.30 11.16
N LEU A 56 1.05 -13.54 12.08
CA LEU A 56 1.55 -12.19 11.82
C LEU A 56 2.67 -12.16 10.75
N GLU A 57 3.13 -13.32 10.25
CA GLU A 57 3.97 -13.42 9.05
C GLU A 57 3.25 -13.00 7.75
N SER A 58 1.93 -12.78 7.78
CA SER A 58 1.15 -12.23 6.65
C SER A 58 1.23 -10.70 6.51
N ALA A 59 2.05 -10.02 7.31
CA ALA A 59 2.07 -8.56 7.37
C ALA A 59 2.89 -7.89 6.25
N SER A 60 2.23 -6.98 5.51
CA SER A 60 2.82 -5.92 4.67
C SER A 60 3.68 -6.36 3.48
N LEU A 61 3.03 -6.57 2.32
CA LEU A 61 3.65 -6.50 0.99
C LEU A 61 3.75 -5.06 0.44
N THR A 62 3.08 -4.10 1.08
CA THR A 62 2.94 -2.74 0.57
C THR A 62 3.94 -1.77 1.18
N ASP A 63 4.92 -1.39 0.37
CA ASP A 63 5.88 -0.34 0.71
C ASP A 63 5.25 1.05 0.58
N LEU A 64 5.44 1.89 1.58
CA LEU A 64 5.09 3.31 1.48
C LEU A 64 6.24 4.02 0.74
N PRO A 65 6.00 4.89 -0.26
CA PRO A 65 7.09 5.60 -0.93
C PRO A 65 7.88 6.43 0.07
N GLY A 66 9.21 6.27 0.00
CA GLY A 66 10.17 6.79 0.99
C GLY A 66 10.40 5.88 2.21
N SER A 67 9.79 4.69 2.26
CA SER A 67 10.09 3.62 3.22
C SER A 67 10.81 2.47 2.51
N PRO A 68 11.58 1.66 3.27
CA PRO A 68 12.23 0.46 2.77
C PRO A 68 11.31 -0.76 2.93
N SER A 69 11.03 -1.42 1.81
CA SER A 69 10.27 -2.66 1.74
C SER A 69 10.74 -3.68 2.77
N ARG A 70 9.84 -4.12 3.65
CA ARG A 70 9.99 -5.38 4.41
C ARG A 70 9.65 -6.61 3.56
N VAL A 71 9.87 -6.51 2.26
CA VAL A 71 9.68 -7.60 1.30
C VAL A 71 10.64 -8.73 1.65
N ARG A 72 10.09 -9.93 1.84
CA ARG A 72 10.89 -11.16 1.80
C ARG A 72 11.61 -11.19 0.46
N ILE A 73 12.94 -11.13 0.47
CA ILE A 73 13.73 -11.20 -0.76
C ILE A 73 13.68 -12.65 -1.27
N ASP A 74 12.64 -12.98 -2.04
CA ASP A 74 12.58 -14.20 -2.83
C ASP A 74 13.60 -14.06 -3.98
N GLN A 75 14.83 -14.50 -3.72
CA GLN A 75 15.93 -14.52 -4.68
C GLN A 75 15.81 -15.73 -5.64
N SER A 76 14.61 -16.01 -6.12
CA SER A 76 14.36 -17.12 -7.03
C SER A 76 14.88 -16.77 -8.43
N LEU A 77 16.06 -17.33 -8.76
CA LEU A 77 16.80 -16.98 -9.97
C LEU A 77 16.43 -17.82 -11.20
N GLY A 78 16.10 -17.12 -12.29
CA GLY A 78 15.87 -17.68 -13.63
C GLY A 78 14.40 -17.67 -14.04
N VAL A 79 14.14 -17.80 -15.35
CA VAL A 79 12.81 -17.62 -15.97
C VAL A 79 11.71 -18.50 -15.35
N HIS A 80 12.04 -19.69 -14.84
CA HIS A 80 11.08 -20.60 -14.19
C HIS A 80 10.55 -20.08 -12.84
N ALA A 81 11.20 -19.09 -12.24
CA ALA A 81 10.73 -18.42 -11.03
C ALA A 81 9.75 -17.28 -11.33
N ILE A 82 9.71 -16.79 -12.58
CA ILE A 82 8.85 -15.66 -12.96
C ILE A 82 7.40 -16.13 -13.00
N LYS A 83 6.62 -15.66 -12.02
CA LYS A 83 5.18 -15.91 -11.94
C LYS A 83 4.47 -15.17 -13.07
N GLN A 84 3.54 -15.85 -13.72
CA GLN A 84 2.66 -15.27 -14.74
C GLN A 84 1.22 -15.63 -14.43
N ARG A 85 0.32 -14.63 -14.54
CA ARG A 85 -1.13 -14.80 -14.41
C ARG A 85 -1.80 -14.04 -15.55
N ASP A 86 -2.70 -14.70 -16.28
CA ASP A 86 -3.54 -14.10 -17.32
C ASP A 86 -2.76 -13.35 -18.44
N GLY A 87 -1.52 -13.75 -18.70
CA GLY A 87 -0.63 -13.11 -19.68
C GLY A 87 0.14 -11.89 -19.17
N PHE A 88 0.09 -11.61 -17.86
CA PHE A 88 0.89 -10.61 -17.18
C PHE A 88 1.97 -11.26 -16.31
N VAL A 89 3.14 -10.64 -16.24
CA VAL A 89 4.23 -11.01 -15.32
C VAL A 89 3.99 -10.36 -13.96
N GLU A 90 4.03 -11.15 -12.89
CA GLU A 90 3.88 -10.66 -11.52
C GLU A 90 5.19 -9.99 -11.07
N LEU A 91 5.17 -8.66 -10.93
CA LEU A 91 6.32 -7.88 -10.44
C LEU A 91 6.25 -7.83 -8.90
N ASP A 92 6.95 -8.77 -8.26
CA ASP A 92 6.86 -9.02 -6.81
C ASP A 92 8.21 -8.99 -6.07
N ASN A 93 9.34 -8.81 -6.78
CA ASN A 93 10.67 -8.90 -6.20
C ASN A 93 11.71 -7.98 -6.87
N ALA A 94 12.76 -7.67 -6.10
CA ALA A 94 13.81 -6.74 -6.50
C ALA A 94 14.67 -7.24 -7.69
N VAL A 95 14.87 -8.56 -7.85
CA VAL A 95 15.68 -9.10 -8.96
C VAL A 95 14.95 -8.88 -10.29
N LEU A 96 13.65 -9.16 -10.31
CA LEU A 96 12.80 -8.97 -11.48
C LEU A 96 12.67 -7.49 -11.86
N LEU A 97 12.50 -6.58 -10.89
CA LEU A 97 12.54 -5.14 -11.17
C LEU A 97 13.88 -4.73 -11.80
N LYS A 98 15.00 -5.21 -11.27
CA LYS A 98 16.34 -4.94 -11.82
C LYS A 98 16.45 -5.45 -13.27
N THR A 99 16.02 -6.69 -13.57
CA THR A 99 16.10 -7.23 -14.94
C THR A 99 15.19 -6.49 -15.93
N TYR A 100 13.99 -6.06 -15.52
CA TYR A 100 13.16 -5.16 -16.32
C TYR A 100 13.84 -3.81 -16.61
N VAL A 101 14.48 -3.18 -15.62
CA VAL A 101 15.25 -1.94 -15.86
C VAL A 101 16.35 -2.17 -16.91
N TYR A 102 17.09 -3.28 -16.85
CA TYR A 102 18.08 -3.62 -17.88
C TYR A 102 17.47 -3.89 -19.25
N ALA A 103 16.34 -4.61 -19.32
CA ALA A 103 15.64 -4.94 -20.55
C ALA A 103 15.18 -3.70 -21.34
N PHE A 104 14.77 -2.63 -20.65
CA PHE A 104 14.18 -1.44 -21.26
C PHE A 104 15.08 -0.18 -21.27
N SER A 105 16.15 -0.12 -20.48
CA SER A 105 17.09 1.03 -20.44
C SER A 105 18.27 0.96 -21.44
N LYS A 106 18.51 -0.19 -22.07
CA LYS A 106 19.63 -0.44 -23.01
C LYS A 106 21.04 -0.24 -22.42
N GLN A 107 21.17 -0.17 -21.10
CA GLN A 107 22.47 -0.05 -20.44
C GLN A 107 23.22 -1.40 -20.42
N ALA A 108 24.54 -1.37 -20.16
CA ALA A 108 25.33 -2.59 -20.01
C ALA A 108 24.99 -3.31 -18.69
N VAL A 109 24.77 -4.63 -18.75
CA VAL A 109 24.27 -5.45 -17.62
C VAL A 109 25.28 -5.50 -16.48
N ASN A 110 24.87 -5.08 -15.28
CA ASN A 110 25.63 -5.27 -14.03
C ASN A 110 25.08 -6.47 -13.25
N TYR A 111 25.53 -7.67 -13.61
CA TYR A 111 25.11 -8.92 -12.95
C TYR A 111 25.29 -8.89 -11.43
N THR A 112 26.38 -8.32 -10.93
CA THR A 112 26.62 -8.17 -9.48
C THR A 112 25.58 -7.24 -8.85
N GLY A 113 25.21 -6.13 -9.49
CA GLY A 113 24.16 -5.24 -9.01
C GLY A 113 22.75 -5.85 -9.03
N ILE A 114 22.49 -6.77 -9.96
CA ILE A 114 21.23 -7.53 -10.05
C ILE A 114 21.13 -8.54 -8.90
N LEU A 115 22.19 -9.33 -8.70
CA LEU A 115 22.21 -10.46 -7.76
C LEU A 115 22.49 -10.06 -6.31
N THR A 116 23.11 -8.91 -6.07
CA THR A 116 23.35 -8.44 -4.69
C THR A 116 22.05 -7.84 -4.13
N PRO A 117 21.46 -8.40 -3.06
CA PRO A 117 20.35 -7.76 -2.37
C PRO A 117 20.84 -6.48 -1.69
N ASN A 118 20.05 -5.41 -1.65
CA ASN A 118 20.36 -4.29 -0.76
C ASN A 118 19.50 -4.34 0.50
N THR A 119 19.93 -5.15 1.47
CA THR A 119 19.38 -5.16 2.82
C THR A 119 19.95 -4.00 3.64
N GLU A 120 19.11 -3.39 4.48
CA GLU A 120 19.39 -2.20 5.31
C GLU A 120 20.41 -2.40 6.45
N MET A 121 21.30 -3.37 6.29
CA MET A 121 22.27 -3.77 7.31
C MET A 121 23.38 -2.73 7.45
N ILE A 122 23.84 -2.54 8.69
CA ILE A 122 24.97 -1.66 9.05
C ILE A 122 26.24 -2.03 8.24
N GLU A 123 26.41 -3.32 7.97
CA GLU A 123 27.37 -3.85 7.00
C GLU A 123 26.61 -4.28 5.75
N PRO A 124 26.78 -3.60 4.60
CA PRO A 124 26.18 -4.02 3.34
C PRO A 124 26.62 -5.45 2.96
N PRO A 125 25.71 -6.28 2.40
CA PRO A 125 26.08 -7.63 1.99
C PRO A 125 27.20 -7.60 0.95
N ALA A 126 28.13 -8.56 1.07
CA ALA A 126 29.25 -8.68 0.15
C ALA A 126 28.76 -8.80 -1.32
N PRO A 127 29.33 -8.04 -2.27
CA PRO A 127 28.89 -8.07 -3.66
C PRO A 127 28.96 -9.49 -4.26
N VAL A 128 27.86 -9.95 -4.85
CA VAL A 128 27.77 -11.28 -5.44
C VAL A 128 28.61 -11.35 -6.72
N GLN A 129 29.64 -12.21 -6.73
CA GLN A 129 30.41 -12.49 -7.93
C GLN A 129 29.68 -13.51 -8.81
N ALA A 130 28.88 -13.02 -9.75
CA ALA A 130 28.09 -13.84 -10.66
C ALA A 130 28.94 -14.88 -11.43
N SER A 131 28.64 -16.16 -11.24
CA SER A 131 29.16 -17.27 -12.04
C SER A 131 28.67 -17.20 -13.49
N ALA A 132 29.30 -17.97 -14.39
CA ALA A 132 28.87 -18.02 -15.78
C ALA A 132 27.41 -18.51 -15.95
N LYS A 133 26.95 -19.41 -15.06
CA LYS A 133 25.57 -19.92 -15.07
C LYS A 133 24.57 -18.84 -14.64
N GLU A 134 24.87 -18.10 -13.58
CA GLU A 134 23.99 -17.03 -13.10
C GLU A 134 23.90 -15.87 -14.11
N LYS A 135 25.01 -15.53 -14.79
CA LYS A 135 25.00 -14.58 -15.91
C LYS A 135 24.03 -15.02 -17.01
N GLN A 136 24.12 -16.28 -17.44
CA GLN A 136 23.21 -16.84 -18.44
C GLN A 136 21.74 -16.84 -17.96
N GLN A 137 21.47 -17.08 -16.67
CA GLN A 137 20.12 -16.98 -16.11
C GLN A 137 19.59 -15.54 -16.12
N VAL A 138 20.43 -14.56 -15.74
CA VAL A 138 20.10 -13.13 -15.80
C VAL A 138 19.85 -12.66 -17.24
N ASP A 139 20.69 -13.07 -18.19
CA ASP A 139 20.50 -12.76 -19.62
C ASP A 139 19.18 -13.34 -20.15
N ALA A 140 18.83 -14.56 -19.72
CA ALA A 140 17.56 -15.19 -20.07
C ALA A 140 16.35 -14.46 -19.46
N MET A 141 16.45 -13.96 -18.22
CA MET A 141 15.43 -13.11 -17.60
C MET A 141 15.29 -11.79 -18.36
N ILE A 142 16.37 -11.06 -18.61
CA ILE A 142 16.35 -9.79 -19.38
C ILE A 142 15.73 -9.99 -20.78
N ALA A 143 16.05 -11.10 -21.46
CA ALA A 143 15.46 -11.43 -22.75
C ALA A 143 13.96 -11.77 -22.64
N PHE A 144 13.55 -12.45 -21.57
CA PHE A 144 12.16 -12.75 -21.26
C PHE A 144 11.36 -11.47 -20.95
N ASP A 145 11.84 -10.64 -20.03
CA ASP A 145 11.18 -9.39 -19.58
C ASP A 145 10.93 -8.45 -20.76
N LYS A 146 11.91 -8.34 -21.67
CA LYS A 146 11.80 -7.57 -22.91
C LYS A 146 10.69 -8.06 -23.85
N ALA A 147 10.37 -9.35 -23.82
CA ALA A 147 9.27 -9.94 -24.59
C ALA A 147 7.91 -9.84 -23.87
N HIS A 148 7.89 -9.55 -22.57
CA HIS A 148 6.68 -9.49 -21.74
C HIS A 148 6.56 -8.11 -21.05
N PRO A 149 6.25 -7.04 -21.80
CA PRO A 149 6.12 -5.68 -21.25
C PRO A 149 4.89 -5.47 -20.36
N LYS A 150 4.03 -6.49 -20.20
CA LYS A 150 2.80 -6.43 -19.41
C LYS A 150 3.04 -6.98 -18.00
N LEU A 151 2.81 -6.12 -17.03
CA LEU A 151 3.06 -6.37 -15.61
C LEU A 151 1.75 -6.42 -14.81
N ARG A 152 1.79 -7.20 -13.74
CA ARG A 152 0.81 -7.27 -12.67
C ARG A 152 1.56 -6.95 -11.38
N ILE A 153 1.08 -5.98 -10.62
CA ILE A 153 1.58 -5.65 -9.28
C ILE A 153 0.41 -5.90 -8.33
N ASP A 154 0.58 -6.82 -7.39
CA ASP A 154 -0.39 -7.04 -6.31
C ASP A 154 0.04 -6.24 -5.08
N VAL A 155 -0.92 -5.57 -4.44
CA VAL A 155 -0.71 -4.61 -3.36
C VAL A 155 -1.76 -4.85 -2.27
N ASP A 156 -1.31 -4.95 -1.02
CA ASP A 156 -2.14 -5.27 0.13
C ASP A 156 -2.36 -4.03 1.03
N ASP A 157 -3.06 -4.19 2.14
CA ASP A 157 -3.25 -3.17 3.18
C ASP A 157 -3.88 -1.84 2.69
N ILE A 158 -4.61 -1.87 1.58
CA ILE A 158 -5.24 -0.70 0.95
C ILE A 158 -6.34 -0.15 1.86
N ALA A 159 -6.17 1.06 2.39
CA ALA A 159 -7.26 1.84 2.99
C ALA A 159 -8.02 2.63 1.91
N LEU A 160 -9.33 2.86 2.11
CA LEU A 160 -10.12 3.79 1.31
C LEU A 160 -10.68 4.90 2.19
N ASP A 161 -10.77 6.10 1.62
CA ASP A 161 -11.55 7.19 2.21
C ASP A 161 -13.06 6.99 1.98
N ALA A 162 -13.86 7.75 2.73
CA ALA A 162 -15.31 7.80 2.54
C ALA A 162 -15.69 8.20 1.10
N TYR A 163 -16.77 7.59 0.59
CA TYR A 163 -17.30 7.85 -0.75
C TYR A 163 -17.59 9.35 -0.98
N VAL A 164 -17.30 9.84 -2.19
CA VAL A 164 -17.52 11.23 -2.62
C VAL A 164 -18.70 11.31 -3.59
N PRO A 165 -19.92 11.69 -3.15
CA PRO A 165 -21.13 11.60 -3.98
C PRO A 165 -21.12 12.50 -5.22
N GLN A 166 -20.42 13.64 -5.15
CA GLN A 166 -20.35 14.61 -6.26
C GLN A 166 -19.51 14.07 -7.43
N GLY A 167 -18.52 13.23 -7.15
CA GLY A 167 -17.66 12.60 -8.15
C GLY A 167 -18.01 11.13 -8.44
N LYS A 168 -18.80 10.49 -7.57
CA LYS A 168 -19.18 9.07 -7.62
C LYS A 168 -17.98 8.10 -7.56
N TYR A 169 -17.09 8.35 -6.62
CA TYR A 169 -15.87 7.54 -6.43
C TYR A 169 -15.51 7.35 -4.96
N TYR A 170 -14.72 6.31 -4.69
CA TYR A 170 -13.93 6.18 -3.46
C TYR A 170 -12.53 6.75 -3.70
N PRO A 171 -12.05 7.69 -2.85
CA PRO A 171 -10.67 8.16 -2.92
C PRO A 171 -9.70 7.11 -2.37
N ILE A 172 -8.51 7.05 -2.97
CA ILE A 172 -7.37 6.31 -2.43
C ILE A 172 -6.40 7.32 -1.79
N ASP A 173 -6.35 7.37 -0.45
CA ASP A 173 -5.33 8.15 0.29
C ASP A 173 -3.96 7.47 0.27
N ASN A 174 -3.91 6.17 -0.03
CA ASN A 174 -2.64 5.46 -0.16
C ASN A 174 -1.80 6.07 -1.29
N ARG A 175 -0.51 6.22 -1.00
CA ARG A 175 0.49 6.89 -1.84
C ARG A 175 0.85 6.13 -3.15
N LEU A 176 -0.05 5.28 -3.65
CA LEU A 176 0.14 4.33 -4.76
C LEU A 176 0.04 4.93 -6.16
N PHE A 177 -0.68 6.04 -6.32
CA PHE A 177 -0.87 6.69 -7.63
C PHE A 177 -0.26 8.09 -7.65
N ILE A 178 0.92 8.24 -7.04
CA ILE A 178 1.70 9.47 -7.10
C ILE A 178 2.58 9.44 -8.36
N HIS A 179 2.34 10.37 -9.29
CA HIS A 179 3.17 10.54 -10.48
C HIS A 179 4.62 10.87 -10.09
N SER A 180 5.57 10.25 -10.79
CA SER A 180 7.01 10.39 -10.52
C SER A 180 7.48 9.99 -9.12
N ALA A 181 6.64 9.39 -8.27
CA ALA A 181 7.11 8.70 -7.07
C ALA A 181 7.75 7.36 -7.44
N GLY A 182 8.89 7.06 -6.81
CA GLY A 182 9.55 5.76 -6.91
C GLY A 182 8.99 4.76 -5.90
N TYR A 183 8.74 3.54 -6.36
CA TYR A 183 8.37 2.38 -5.56
C TYR A 183 9.48 1.33 -5.67
N TYR A 184 9.86 0.74 -4.55
CA TYR A 184 11.07 -0.07 -4.38
C TYR A 184 10.71 -1.45 -3.81
N PHE A 185 11.59 -2.45 -4.01
CA PHE A 185 11.48 -3.78 -3.37
C PHE A 185 12.67 -4.10 -2.44
N ASP A 186 13.76 -3.34 -2.57
CA ASP A 186 14.93 -3.34 -1.69
C ASP A 186 15.56 -1.94 -1.72
N ASN A 187 16.60 -1.70 -0.93
CA ASN A 187 17.24 -0.38 -0.86
C ASN A 187 18.16 -0.05 -2.05
N SER A 188 18.09 -0.82 -3.13
CA SER A 188 18.87 -0.52 -4.33
C SER A 188 18.28 0.70 -5.05
N PRO A 189 19.02 1.39 -5.94
CA PRO A 189 18.48 2.56 -6.66
C PRO A 189 17.34 2.20 -7.64
N TYR A 190 17.04 0.91 -7.84
CA TYR A 190 16.08 0.44 -8.81
C TYR A 190 14.66 0.61 -8.26
N HIS A 191 13.84 1.29 -9.03
CA HIS A 191 12.45 1.59 -8.69
C HIS A 191 11.58 1.54 -9.93
N TYR A 192 10.28 1.43 -9.76
CA TYR A 192 9.33 1.79 -10.81
C TYR A 192 8.64 3.12 -10.49
N THR A 193 8.15 3.80 -11.52
CA THR A 193 7.31 5.01 -11.41
C THR A 193 6.11 4.87 -12.33
N TYR A 194 5.03 5.59 -12.02
CA TYR A 194 3.84 5.62 -12.87
C TYR A 194 3.77 6.89 -13.73
N ASP A 195 3.53 6.69 -15.02
CA ASP A 195 3.18 7.72 -15.99
C ASP A 195 1.71 8.11 -15.82
N HIS A 196 1.46 9.37 -15.44
CA HIS A 196 0.15 9.99 -15.25
C HIS A 196 -0.97 9.09 -14.66
N PRO A 197 -0.79 8.50 -13.45
CA PRO A 197 -1.74 7.57 -12.83
C PRO A 197 -2.97 8.24 -12.19
N GLU A 198 -3.17 9.55 -12.31
CA GLU A 198 -4.17 10.32 -11.54
C GLU A 198 -5.60 9.79 -11.70
N ALA A 199 -5.94 9.19 -12.84
CA ALA A 199 -7.23 8.57 -13.09
C ALA A 199 -7.57 7.46 -12.07
N PHE A 200 -6.57 6.79 -11.51
CA PHE A 200 -6.74 5.67 -10.57
C PHE A 200 -6.80 6.08 -9.11
N ARG A 201 -6.56 7.36 -8.77
CA ARG A 201 -6.77 7.88 -7.40
C ARG A 201 -8.24 7.91 -6.98
N HIS A 202 -9.14 7.85 -7.95
CA HIS A 202 -10.58 7.93 -7.77
C HIS A 202 -11.18 6.64 -8.38
N LEU A 203 -11.55 5.70 -7.51
CA LEU A 203 -12.17 4.45 -7.94
C LEU A 203 -13.67 4.69 -8.15
N ALA A 204 -14.09 4.75 -9.41
CA ALA A 204 -15.47 4.99 -9.78
C ALA A 204 -16.38 3.85 -9.28
N CYS A 205 -17.44 4.19 -8.55
CA CYS A 205 -18.41 3.23 -8.06
C CYS A 205 -19.82 3.79 -8.20
N ALA A 206 -20.72 3.03 -8.82
CA ALA A 206 -22.12 3.39 -9.00
C ALA A 206 -23.09 2.27 -8.58
N ASP A 207 -22.57 1.09 -8.23
CA ASP A 207 -23.37 -0.04 -7.77
C ASP A 207 -23.65 0.10 -6.27
N ALA A 208 -24.93 0.14 -5.90
CA ALA A 208 -25.35 0.34 -4.51
C ALA A 208 -25.03 -0.85 -3.58
N ALA A 209 -24.92 -2.07 -4.10
CA ALA A 209 -24.49 -3.23 -3.32
C ALA A 209 -22.98 -3.16 -3.05
N VAL A 210 -22.18 -2.80 -4.06
CA VAL A 210 -20.73 -2.60 -3.90
C VAL A 210 -20.43 -1.44 -2.96
N MET A 211 -21.10 -0.29 -3.12
CA MET A 211 -20.95 0.85 -2.20
C MET A 211 -21.27 0.44 -0.76
N LYS A 212 -22.35 -0.33 -0.53
CA LYS A 212 -22.66 -0.84 0.81
C LYS A 212 -21.53 -1.71 1.38
N THR A 213 -20.98 -2.64 0.60
CA THR A 213 -19.87 -3.49 1.03
C THR A 213 -18.62 -2.67 1.38
N LEU A 214 -18.31 -1.66 0.57
CA LEU A 214 -17.16 -0.76 0.80
C LEU A 214 -17.37 0.11 2.05
N ASP A 215 -18.53 0.72 2.21
CA ASP A 215 -18.87 1.54 3.38
C ASP A 215 -18.86 0.71 4.68
N ASP A 216 -19.43 -0.50 4.66
CA ASP A 216 -19.41 -1.43 5.80
C ASP A 216 -17.95 -1.85 6.13
N ALA A 217 -17.11 -2.10 5.13
CA ALA A 217 -15.70 -2.47 5.33
C ALA A 217 -14.86 -1.31 5.90
N ILE A 218 -15.01 -0.09 5.36
CA ILE A 218 -14.37 1.14 5.85
C ILE A 218 -14.75 1.41 7.31
N ALA A 219 -16.04 1.29 7.65
CA ALA A 219 -16.53 1.49 9.02
C ALA A 219 -15.99 0.46 10.03
N ASN A 220 -15.54 -0.70 9.56
CA ASN A 220 -14.93 -1.76 10.37
C ASN A 220 -13.38 -1.80 10.27
N TYR A 221 -12.75 -0.78 9.68
CA TYR A 221 -11.30 -0.70 9.49
C TYR A 221 -10.71 -1.91 8.74
N GLN A 222 -11.47 -2.45 7.79
CA GLN A 222 -10.99 -3.54 6.94
C GLN A 222 -10.13 -2.98 5.80
N HIS A 223 -8.98 -3.60 5.58
CA HIS A 223 -8.13 -3.29 4.44
C HIS A 223 -8.59 -4.08 3.20
N PHE A 224 -8.33 -3.50 2.03
CA PHE A 224 -8.56 -4.09 0.73
C PHE A 224 -7.26 -4.60 0.11
N HIS A 225 -7.38 -5.42 -0.91
CA HIS A 225 -6.28 -5.78 -1.80
C HIS A 225 -6.47 -5.10 -3.15
N MET A 226 -5.39 -4.88 -3.88
CA MET A 226 -5.41 -4.24 -5.18
C MET A 226 -4.47 -4.93 -6.16
N THR A 227 -4.99 -5.29 -7.33
CA THR A 227 -4.15 -5.67 -8.47
C THR A 227 -4.06 -4.50 -9.42
N ILE A 228 -2.84 -4.06 -9.71
CA ILE A 228 -2.52 -3.03 -10.70
C ILE A 228 -1.93 -3.73 -11.93
N PHE A 229 -2.57 -3.57 -13.08
CA PHE A 229 -2.05 -4.03 -14.36
C PHE A 229 -1.43 -2.85 -15.09
N ALA A 230 -0.22 -3.05 -15.61
CA ALA A 230 0.56 -1.98 -16.21
C ALA A 230 1.34 -2.45 -17.45
N THR A 231 1.68 -1.50 -18.32
CA THR A 231 2.58 -1.71 -19.46
C THR A 231 3.86 -0.92 -19.25
N VAL A 232 5.01 -1.57 -19.40
CA VAL A 232 6.33 -0.92 -19.39
C VAL A 232 6.48 0.00 -20.61
N LEU A 233 6.72 1.29 -20.35
CA LEU A 233 6.99 2.29 -21.39
C LEU A 233 8.49 2.41 -21.70
N GLY A 234 9.35 2.20 -20.70
CA GLY A 234 10.80 2.31 -20.84
C GLY A 234 11.54 2.18 -19.51
N GLY A 235 12.87 2.19 -19.56
CA GLY A 235 13.73 2.30 -18.37
C GLY A 235 14.78 3.37 -18.56
N ASP A 236 15.23 4.01 -17.47
CA ASP A 236 16.30 5.01 -17.48
C ASP A 236 17.53 4.51 -16.72
N ALA A 237 18.67 4.48 -17.41
CA ALA A 237 19.95 4.07 -16.87
C ALA A 237 20.56 5.07 -15.87
N LYS A 238 20.11 6.33 -15.86
CA LYS A 238 20.61 7.35 -14.91
C LYS A 238 19.96 7.23 -13.55
N THR A 239 18.64 7.11 -13.51
CA THR A 239 17.86 6.96 -12.28
C THR A 239 17.72 5.51 -11.84
N GLN A 240 17.97 4.53 -12.72
CA GLN A 240 17.59 3.11 -12.55
C GLN A 240 16.06 2.91 -12.39
N GLY A 241 15.27 3.87 -12.91
CA GLY A 241 13.81 3.83 -12.88
C GLY A 241 13.20 3.05 -14.06
N LEU A 242 12.13 2.30 -13.79
CA LEU A 242 11.24 1.68 -14.78
C LEU A 242 9.95 2.51 -14.89
N LEU A 243 9.64 3.04 -16.07
CA LEU A 243 8.43 3.83 -16.29
C LEU A 243 7.27 2.93 -16.72
N LEU A 244 6.18 2.95 -15.95
CA LEU A 244 4.98 2.13 -16.16
C LEU A 244 3.76 3.01 -16.48
N ARG A 245 2.98 2.64 -17.50
CA ARG A 245 1.60 3.12 -17.65
C ARG A 245 0.67 2.17 -16.92
N VAL A 246 -0.20 2.69 -16.05
CA VAL A 246 -1.28 1.88 -15.48
C VAL A 246 -2.37 1.69 -16.54
N ASP A 247 -2.78 0.44 -16.77
CA ASP A 247 -3.79 0.06 -17.76
C ASP A 247 -5.12 -0.33 -17.10
N GLU A 248 -5.06 -0.97 -15.92
CA GLU A 248 -6.23 -1.44 -15.17
C GLU A 248 -5.90 -1.56 -13.68
N VAL A 249 -6.91 -1.36 -12.83
CA VAL A 249 -6.85 -1.54 -11.38
C VAL A 249 -8.09 -2.33 -10.94
N GLN A 250 -7.84 -3.42 -10.22
CA GLN A 250 -8.89 -4.22 -9.56
C GLN A 250 -8.77 -4.08 -8.04
N LEU A 251 -9.75 -3.46 -7.39
CA LEU A 251 -9.90 -3.46 -5.94
C LEU A 251 -10.63 -4.73 -5.49
N LYS A 252 -10.17 -5.36 -4.42
CA LYS A 252 -10.64 -6.64 -3.90
C LYS A 252 -10.91 -6.61 -2.41
N ASP A 253 -11.90 -7.38 -1.96
CA ASP A 253 -12.11 -7.65 -0.53
C ASP A 253 -11.00 -8.57 0.03
N ALA A 254 -11.00 -8.75 1.36
CA ALA A 254 -10.06 -9.63 2.08
C ALA A 254 -10.19 -11.14 1.72
N LEU A 255 -11.15 -11.52 0.88
CA LEU A 255 -11.32 -12.88 0.35
C LEU A 255 -10.84 -12.99 -1.11
N GLY A 256 -10.41 -11.88 -1.72
CA GLY A 256 -9.94 -11.79 -3.10
C GLY A 256 -11.04 -11.53 -4.15
N ASN A 257 -12.30 -11.31 -3.74
CA ASN A 257 -13.39 -10.99 -4.66
C ASN A 257 -13.22 -9.57 -5.20
N VAL A 258 -13.33 -9.39 -6.52
CA VAL A 258 -13.25 -8.06 -7.14
C VAL A 258 -14.50 -7.24 -6.81
N LEU A 259 -14.28 -6.08 -6.19
CA LEU A 259 -15.30 -5.08 -5.86
C LEU A 259 -15.39 -3.99 -6.94
N ILE A 260 -14.24 -3.53 -7.44
CA ILE A 260 -14.14 -2.53 -8.51
C ILE A 260 -13.12 -3.03 -9.53
N ASP A 261 -13.48 -3.02 -10.81
CA ASP A 261 -12.58 -3.15 -11.96
C ASP A 261 -12.64 -1.84 -12.75
N GLN A 262 -11.52 -1.09 -12.76
CA GLN A 262 -11.39 0.18 -13.45
C GLN A 262 -10.25 0.09 -14.46
N LYS A 263 -10.53 0.44 -15.72
CA LYS A 263 -9.56 0.41 -16.82
C LYS A 263 -9.29 1.84 -17.33
N THR A 264 -8.10 2.07 -17.88
CA THR A 264 -7.79 3.30 -18.62
C THR A 264 -8.74 3.44 -19.82
N GLN A 265 -9.28 4.65 -20.02
CA GLN A 265 -10.22 4.98 -21.11
C GLN A 265 -9.48 5.28 -22.43
#